data_AF-A0A1L8EXE4-F1
#
_entry.id   AF-A0A1L8EXE4-F1
#
_cell.length_a   1.000
_cell.length_b   1.000
_cell.length_c   1.000
_cell.angle_alpha   90.00
_cell.angle_beta   90.00
_cell.angle_gamma   90.00
#
_symmetry.space_group_name_H-M   'P 1'
#
loop_
_entity.id
_entity.type
_entity.pdbx_description
1 polymer ?
#
loop_
_entity_poly.entity_id
_entity_poly.type
_entity_poly.pdbx_seq_one_letter_code
_entity_poly.pdbx_strand_id
1 'polypeptide(L)'
;MEEITFTSDTILSEVHLHKRHKRHFMVRLNAVGQPVFQSVFKILSHNNTQETVRKASSFNDKKTEDTEKDYSSCSPEGIQQNDSENIGNLVDEDGDLEVTRRPQSFSERREQNSARNIVCPTIITIGNEEDYTCEENIDSSHNIVKIEHTMATPLEDVGKQIWRGAFLLADYILWQPDLFRDCTVLELGAGTGFTSIIMAMIAKTVYCTDVGEDLLEMCKRNVSLNKCLTEPAGGKVTVKQLDWLKEEFSEDSESPYSWTEEDIADLYDHTTVIIAADVIYDDDITDALFKTLYRIAHSSRNPCTIYLSTEKRFNFTIRHMDITCDAYNHFRRCLEKFENISDGKLKCTATEIKPTFPQFFNYERIEHLELWKITAVSLT
;
A
#
# COMPACT_ATOMS: atom_id res chain seq x y z
N MET A 1 -24.51 -7.36 -17.61
CA MET A 1 -23.35 -6.83 -16.87
C MET A 1 -23.89 -6.55 -15.49
N GLU A 2 -23.61 -7.44 -14.55
CA GLU A 2 -24.12 -7.31 -13.17
C GLU A 2 -23.38 -6.14 -12.50
N GLU A 3 -24.08 -5.39 -11.64
CA GLU A 3 -23.44 -4.34 -10.85
C GLU A 3 -22.35 -4.97 -9.98
N ILE A 4 -21.16 -4.35 -9.95
CA ILE A 4 -20.09 -4.70 -9.03
C ILE A 4 -20.60 -4.36 -7.62
N THR A 5 -21.23 -5.36 -7.01
CA THR A 5 -21.86 -5.26 -5.70
C THR A 5 -20.77 -5.55 -4.68
N PHE A 6 -20.18 -4.49 -4.13
CA PHE A 6 -19.26 -4.60 -3.00
C PHE A 6 -20.02 -5.21 -1.82
N THR A 7 -19.73 -6.47 -1.51
CA THR A 7 -20.26 -7.14 -0.32
C THR A 7 -19.55 -6.61 0.93
N SER A 8 -20.16 -6.81 2.10
CA SER A 8 -19.65 -6.36 3.41
C SER A 8 -18.20 -6.75 3.70
N ASP A 9 -17.73 -7.82 3.06
CA ASP A 9 -16.48 -8.50 3.37
C ASP A 9 -15.33 -8.04 2.44
N THR A 10 -15.58 -6.98 1.65
CA THR A 10 -14.61 -6.44 0.69
C THR A 10 -13.66 -5.44 1.34
N ILE A 11 -12.38 -5.77 1.36
CA ILE A 11 -11.28 -4.92 1.82
C ILE A 11 -10.82 -4.00 0.67
N LEU A 12 -10.60 -2.72 0.97
CA LEU A 12 -10.14 -1.69 0.02
C LEU A 12 -8.83 -1.05 0.48
N SER A 13 -7.85 -0.92 -0.42
CA SER A 13 -6.65 -0.11 -0.18
C SER A 13 -6.93 1.39 -0.35
N GLU A 14 -6.60 2.17 0.68
CA GLU A 14 -6.73 3.63 0.67
C GLU A 14 -5.87 4.33 -0.39
N VAL A 15 -4.82 3.68 -0.90
CA VAL A 15 -3.89 4.21 -1.91
C VAL A 15 -4.62 4.71 -3.18
N HIS A 16 -5.78 4.10 -3.47
CA HIS A 16 -6.59 4.38 -4.66
C HIS A 16 -7.77 5.33 -4.39
N LEU A 17 -8.22 5.49 -3.14
CA LEU A 17 -9.45 6.22 -2.80
C LEU A 17 -9.37 7.74 -3.03
N HIS A 18 -8.18 8.35 -2.88
CA HIS A 18 -8.04 9.81 -2.83
C HIS A 18 -7.91 10.51 -4.20
N LYS A 19 -7.84 9.78 -5.33
CA LYS A 19 -7.49 10.36 -6.64
C LYS A 19 -8.68 10.39 -7.60
N ARG A 20 -9.70 11.20 -7.26
CA ARG A 20 -11.00 11.43 -7.98
C ARG A 20 -10.96 11.63 -9.51
N HIS A 21 -9.79 11.83 -10.12
CA HIS A 21 -9.62 12.08 -11.56
C HIS A 21 -8.60 11.15 -12.24
N LYS A 22 -8.02 10.17 -11.53
CA LYS A 22 -7.15 9.18 -12.16
C LYS A 22 -8.00 8.08 -12.79
N ARG A 23 -7.79 7.85 -14.09
CA ARG A 23 -8.26 6.64 -14.77
C ARG A 23 -7.39 5.48 -14.34
N HIS A 24 -8.01 4.47 -13.75
CA HIS A 24 -7.37 3.17 -13.54
C HIS A 24 -7.85 2.25 -14.67
N PHE A 25 -6.92 1.71 -15.42
CA PHE A 25 -7.23 0.85 -16.56
C PHE A 25 -7.27 -0.58 -16.07
N MET A 26 -8.46 -1.18 -16.08
CA MET A 26 -8.62 -2.62 -15.96
C MET A 26 -7.98 -3.27 -17.19
N VAL A 27 -6.96 -4.10 -16.96
CA VAL A 27 -6.16 -4.72 -18.03
C VAL A 27 -6.62 -6.14 -18.33
N ARG A 28 -7.09 -6.88 -17.31
CA ARG A 28 -7.58 -8.26 -17.41
C ARG A 28 -8.46 -8.63 -16.22
N LEU A 29 -9.06 -9.82 -16.27
CA LEU A 29 -9.49 -10.55 -15.09
C LEU A 29 -8.40 -11.54 -14.66
N ASN A 30 -8.32 -11.92 -13.38
CA ASN A 30 -7.52 -13.07 -12.95
C ASN A 30 -8.32 -14.39 -13.08
N ALA A 31 -7.71 -15.52 -12.70
CA ALA A 31 -8.29 -16.85 -12.83
C ALA A 31 -9.61 -17.02 -12.04
N VAL A 32 -9.81 -16.25 -10.96
CA VAL A 32 -11.04 -16.25 -10.13
C VAL A 32 -12.02 -15.13 -10.51
N GLY A 33 -11.79 -14.43 -11.63
CA GLY A 33 -12.71 -13.40 -12.16
C GLY A 33 -12.60 -12.02 -11.50
N GLN A 34 -11.63 -11.78 -10.62
CA GLN A 34 -11.39 -10.46 -10.04
C GLN A 34 -10.76 -9.50 -11.08
N PRO A 35 -11.16 -8.21 -11.10
CA PRO A 35 -10.63 -7.21 -12.02
C PRO A 35 -9.22 -6.77 -11.61
N VAL A 36 -8.25 -6.98 -12.51
CA VAL A 36 -6.86 -6.52 -12.35
C VAL A 36 -6.69 -5.19 -13.06
N PHE A 37 -6.19 -4.20 -12.33
CA PHE A 37 -5.92 -2.84 -12.79
C PHE A 37 -4.42 -2.59 -12.89
N GLN A 38 -3.99 -1.86 -13.90
CA GLN A 38 -2.63 -1.33 -13.94
C GLN A 38 -2.63 0.11 -13.38
N SER A 39 -1.80 0.35 -12.37
CA SER A 39 -1.53 1.68 -11.81
C SER A 39 -0.10 2.12 -12.05
N VAL A 40 0.09 3.43 -12.23
CA VAL A 40 1.37 4.04 -12.55
C VAL A 40 1.78 5.00 -11.44
N PHE A 41 2.94 4.72 -10.83
CA PHE A 41 3.56 5.48 -9.76
C PHE A 41 4.82 6.17 -10.30
N LYS A 42 4.99 7.45 -9.97
CA LYS A 42 6.16 8.23 -10.39
C LYS A 42 7.05 8.46 -9.18
N ILE A 43 8.31 8.08 -9.31
CA ILE A 43 9.37 8.41 -8.35
C ILE A 43 9.65 9.91 -8.49
N LEU A 44 9.54 10.63 -7.37
CA LEU A 44 9.74 12.07 -7.29
C LEU A 44 11.19 12.38 -6.94
N SER A 45 11.83 13.25 -7.74
CA SER A 45 13.17 13.72 -7.43
C SER A 45 13.18 14.69 -6.24
N HIS A 46 14.19 14.57 -5.38
CA HIS A 46 14.34 15.33 -4.14
C HIS A 46 14.31 16.86 -4.32
N ASN A 47 14.63 17.35 -5.53
CA ASN A 47 14.59 18.78 -5.85
C ASN A 47 13.15 19.35 -5.95
N ASN A 48 12.17 18.54 -6.34
CA ASN A 48 10.79 19.00 -6.53
C ASN A 48 10.04 19.19 -5.20
N THR A 49 10.45 18.53 -4.12
CA THR A 49 9.82 18.66 -2.79
C THR A 49 10.04 20.05 -2.18
N GLN A 50 11.08 20.80 -2.60
CA GLN A 50 11.21 22.21 -2.22
C GLN A 50 10.29 23.14 -3.02
N GLU A 51 9.91 22.81 -4.26
CA GLU A 51 8.98 23.68 -5.02
C GLU A 51 7.55 23.63 -4.48
N THR A 52 7.08 22.48 -4.01
CA THR A 52 5.76 22.38 -3.38
C THR A 52 5.71 23.13 -2.05
N VAL A 53 6.77 23.04 -1.23
CA VAL A 53 6.90 23.83 0.01
C VAL A 53 7.02 25.33 -0.30
N ARG A 54 7.77 25.73 -1.32
CA ARG A 54 7.88 27.15 -1.76
C ARG A 54 6.57 27.69 -2.34
N LYS A 55 5.77 26.88 -3.04
CA LYS A 55 4.43 27.28 -3.52
C LYS A 55 3.42 27.40 -2.37
N ALA A 56 3.51 26.56 -1.33
CA ALA A 56 2.70 26.69 -0.13
C ALA A 56 3.05 27.96 0.69
N SER A 57 4.34 28.33 0.76
CA SER A 57 4.78 29.54 1.50
C SER A 57 4.65 30.84 0.70
N SER A 58 4.63 30.81 -0.64
CA SER A 58 4.50 32.03 -1.46
C SER A 58 3.09 32.61 -1.57
N PHE A 59 2.06 31.95 -1.01
CA PHE A 59 0.67 32.44 -1.04
C PHE A 59 0.25 33.25 0.20
N ASN A 60 1.10 33.37 1.22
CA ASN A 60 0.74 34.00 2.51
C ASN A 60 1.34 35.41 2.76
N ASP A 61 2.13 35.96 1.82
CA ASP A 61 2.70 37.31 1.95
C ASP A 61 2.17 38.29 0.89
N LYS A 62 1.07 38.97 1.23
CA LYS A 62 0.82 40.39 0.95
C LYS A 62 -0.45 40.89 1.68
N LYS A 63 -0.23 41.69 2.73
CA LYS A 63 -1.27 42.45 3.43
C LYS A 63 -1.52 43.82 2.76
N THR A 64 -2.70 44.35 3.08
CA THR A 64 -3.22 45.75 3.11
C THR A 64 -2.21 46.90 2.96
N GLU A 65 -2.52 48.09 2.43
CA GLU A 65 -3.56 49.11 2.74
C GLU A 65 -3.69 50.10 1.53
N ASP A 66 -4.70 50.97 1.31
CA ASP A 66 -6.12 51.10 1.73
C ASP A 66 -6.83 52.23 0.91
N THR A 67 -8.16 52.42 1.07
CA THR A 67 -9.02 53.59 0.75
C THR A 67 -9.19 54.15 -0.69
N GLU A 68 -10.44 54.18 -1.19
CA GLU A 68 -11.29 55.40 -1.17
C GLU A 68 -12.79 55.08 -1.43
N LYS A 69 -13.68 56.07 -1.23
CA LYS A 69 -15.15 55.92 -1.09
C LYS A 69 -15.91 56.31 -2.35
N ASP A 70 -17.11 55.76 -2.57
CA ASP A 70 -18.36 56.56 -2.42
C ASP A 70 -19.67 55.75 -2.51
N TYR A 71 -20.77 56.36 -2.05
CA TYR A 71 -22.09 55.76 -1.85
C TYR A 71 -23.08 55.98 -3.01
N SER A 72 -24.15 55.17 -3.00
CA SER A 72 -25.48 55.39 -3.63
C SER A 72 -25.73 54.83 -5.04
N SER A 73 -26.54 53.77 -5.13
CA SER A 73 -27.96 53.91 -5.57
C SER A 73 -28.77 52.61 -5.39
N CYS A 74 -30.09 52.75 -5.43
CA CYS A 74 -31.13 51.86 -4.89
C CYS A 74 -31.38 50.49 -5.56
N SER A 75 -31.88 49.57 -4.72
CA SER A 75 -32.87 48.49 -5.00
C SER A 75 -32.42 47.27 -5.82
N PRO A 76 -32.86 46.06 -5.41
CA PRO A 76 -34.20 45.58 -5.77
C PRO A 76 -35.09 45.21 -4.57
N GLU A 77 -36.40 45.21 -4.83
CA GLU A 77 -37.45 44.95 -3.85
C GLU A 77 -37.77 43.45 -3.71
N GLY A 78 -38.10 43.03 -2.48
CA GLY A 78 -39.16 42.04 -2.24
C GLY A 78 -38.88 40.55 -2.44
N ILE A 79 -38.34 39.89 -1.41
CA ILE A 79 -38.90 38.61 -0.92
C ILE A 79 -39.11 38.75 0.59
N GLN A 80 -40.33 38.45 1.04
CA GLN A 80 -40.74 38.62 2.44
C GLN A 80 -40.25 37.48 3.33
N GLN A 81 -40.14 37.78 4.62
CA GLN A 81 -39.88 36.83 5.70
C GLN A 81 -40.99 35.80 5.81
N ASN A 82 -40.63 34.59 6.26
CA ASN A 82 -41.31 33.91 7.37
C ASN A 82 -40.38 32.81 7.89
N ASP A 83 -39.70 33.09 8.99
CA ASP A 83 -39.05 32.09 9.84
C ASP A 83 -40.08 31.47 10.81
N SER A 84 -39.66 30.37 11.46
CA SER A 84 -40.30 29.69 12.60
C SER A 84 -41.52 28.80 12.32
N GLU A 85 -41.28 27.49 12.12
CA GLU A 85 -42.11 26.43 12.71
C GLU A 85 -41.22 25.28 13.23
N ASN A 86 -41.43 24.90 14.50
CA ASN A 86 -41.04 23.67 15.22
C ASN A 86 -39.74 22.93 14.85
N ILE A 87 -38.67 23.21 15.62
CA ILE A 87 -37.72 22.17 16.04
C ILE A 87 -38.26 21.56 17.33
N GLY A 88 -39.00 20.46 17.21
CA GLY A 88 -39.56 19.72 18.34
C GLY A 88 -40.06 18.35 17.91
N ASN A 89 -39.48 17.29 18.48
CA ASN A 89 -39.81 15.88 18.28
C ASN A 89 -39.51 15.33 16.86
N LEU A 90 -38.22 15.10 16.57
CA LEU A 90 -37.76 14.15 15.55
C LEU A 90 -37.01 13.00 16.23
N VAL A 91 -37.66 12.38 17.21
CA VAL A 91 -37.12 11.22 17.95
C VAL A 91 -38.25 10.21 18.09
N ASP A 92 -37.99 8.95 17.75
CA ASP A 92 -38.94 7.84 17.88
C ASP A 92 -39.00 7.27 19.31
N GLU A 93 -39.77 6.20 19.54
CA GLU A 93 -39.99 5.63 20.88
C GLU A 93 -38.75 4.89 21.44
N ASP A 94 -37.80 4.50 20.59
CA ASP A 94 -36.52 3.88 20.95
C ASP A 94 -35.35 4.87 21.10
N GLY A 95 -35.51 6.12 20.61
CA GLY A 95 -34.60 7.23 20.91
C GLY A 95 -33.70 7.66 19.74
N ASP A 96 -33.94 7.14 18.54
CA ASP A 96 -33.21 7.45 17.33
C ASP A 96 -33.81 8.68 16.60
N LEU A 97 -32.97 9.37 15.83
CA LEU A 97 -33.33 10.62 15.15
C LEU A 97 -34.02 10.36 13.80
N GLU A 98 -35.33 10.65 13.70
CA GLU A 98 -36.08 10.58 12.44
C GLU A 98 -35.62 11.66 11.44
N VAL A 99 -34.69 11.30 10.54
CA VAL A 99 -34.27 12.17 9.42
C VAL A 99 -35.13 11.88 8.18
N THR A 100 -36.14 12.70 7.93
CA THR A 100 -36.97 12.58 6.72
C THR A 100 -36.12 12.72 5.45
N ARG A 101 -36.15 11.70 4.58
CA ARG A 101 -35.44 11.74 3.28
C ARG A 101 -35.96 12.90 2.42
N ARG A 102 -35.01 13.66 1.86
CA ARG A 102 -35.28 14.83 1.01
C ARG A 102 -36.23 14.48 -0.15
N PRO A 103 -37.32 15.26 -0.38
CA PRO A 103 -38.31 14.93 -1.41
C PRO A 103 -37.72 14.81 -2.83
N GLN A 104 -38.19 13.80 -3.58
CA GLN A 104 -37.74 13.46 -4.94
C GLN A 104 -38.02 14.54 -6.00
N SER A 105 -38.86 15.54 -5.69
CA SER A 105 -39.19 16.66 -6.59
C SER A 105 -38.03 17.64 -6.85
N PHE A 106 -36.90 17.51 -6.14
CA PHE A 106 -35.66 18.23 -6.47
C PHE A 106 -34.79 17.52 -7.53
N SER A 107 -35.08 16.25 -7.85
CA SER A 107 -34.36 15.45 -8.88
C SER A 107 -34.85 15.77 -10.29
N GLU A 108 -36.17 15.77 -10.49
CA GLU A 108 -36.81 15.87 -11.82
C GLU A 108 -36.44 17.17 -12.56
N ARG A 109 -36.20 18.26 -11.83
CA ARG A 109 -35.76 19.54 -12.43
C ARG A 109 -34.30 19.57 -12.91
N ARG A 110 -33.55 18.47 -12.73
CA ARG A 110 -32.16 18.33 -13.17
C ARG A 110 -31.96 17.30 -14.29
N GLU A 111 -32.99 16.51 -14.63
CA GLU A 111 -32.89 15.42 -15.60
C GLU A 111 -32.80 15.89 -17.06
N GLN A 112 -33.11 17.16 -17.36
CA GLN A 112 -33.00 17.72 -18.71
C GLN A 112 -31.61 18.25 -19.10
N ASN A 113 -30.58 18.19 -18.23
CA ASN A 113 -29.26 18.75 -18.58
C ASN A 113 -28.02 18.08 -17.97
N SER A 114 -28.08 16.80 -17.61
CA SER A 114 -26.88 15.97 -17.44
C SER A 114 -27.23 14.47 -17.53
N ALA A 115 -27.36 13.97 -18.76
CA ALA A 115 -27.17 12.54 -18.98
C ALA A 115 -25.71 12.22 -18.64
N ARG A 116 -25.46 11.71 -17.42
CA ARG A 116 -24.16 11.16 -17.07
C ARG A 116 -23.97 9.93 -17.95
N ASN A 117 -23.02 10.00 -18.89
CA ASN A 117 -22.65 8.85 -19.70
C ASN A 117 -22.32 7.69 -18.75
N ILE A 118 -23.07 6.60 -18.85
CA ILE A 118 -22.77 5.35 -18.15
C ILE A 118 -21.47 4.83 -18.80
N VAL A 119 -20.34 5.03 -18.11
CA VAL A 119 -19.04 4.55 -18.56
C VAL A 119 -18.96 3.08 -18.21
N CYS A 120 -19.43 2.21 -19.11
CA CYS A 120 -19.12 0.79 -19.06
C CYS A 120 -17.60 0.64 -19.24
N PRO A 121 -16.86 0.01 -18.31
CA PRO A 121 -15.44 -0.27 -18.53
C PRO A 121 -15.31 -1.26 -19.69
N THR A 122 -14.63 -0.85 -20.76
CA THR A 122 -14.26 -1.77 -21.83
C THR A 122 -13.21 -2.73 -21.30
N ILE A 123 -13.54 -4.03 -21.24
CA ILE A 123 -12.55 -5.09 -21.02
C ILE A 123 -11.63 -5.09 -22.25
N ILE A 124 -10.39 -4.65 -22.09
CA ILE A 124 -9.45 -4.49 -23.20
C ILE A 124 -8.97 -5.86 -23.70
N THR A 125 -8.84 -6.84 -22.80
CA THR A 125 -8.47 -8.22 -23.16
C THR A 125 -9.03 -9.23 -22.15
N ILE A 126 -9.57 -10.34 -22.67
CA ILE A 126 -9.79 -11.58 -21.91
C ILE A 126 -8.77 -12.58 -22.45
N GLY A 127 -7.67 -12.79 -21.72
CA GLY A 127 -6.72 -13.90 -21.93
C GLY A 127 -6.10 -14.04 -23.33
N ASN A 128 -5.08 -13.24 -23.64
CA ASN A 128 -3.76 -13.72 -24.08
C ASN A 128 -2.78 -12.55 -24.26
N GLU A 129 -1.48 -12.87 -24.25
CA GLU A 129 -0.37 -11.92 -24.24
C GLU A 129 -0.07 -11.35 -25.64
N GLU A 130 -0.46 -10.10 -25.90
CA GLU A 130 0.11 -9.29 -26.98
C GLU A 130 0.36 -7.85 -26.47
N ASP A 131 1.47 -7.25 -26.93
CA ASP A 131 2.07 -6.05 -26.34
C ASP A 131 1.18 -4.79 -26.34
N TYR A 132 0.93 -4.23 -25.16
CA TYR A 132 0.51 -2.83 -25.01
C TYR A 132 1.72 -1.92 -24.73
N THR A 133 2.55 -1.72 -25.76
CA THR A 133 3.56 -0.65 -25.79
C THR A 133 2.87 0.72 -25.91
N CYS A 134 2.48 1.30 -24.78
CA CYS A 134 2.16 2.73 -24.73
C CYS A 134 3.44 3.55 -24.97
N GLU A 135 3.75 3.83 -26.23
CA GLU A 135 4.81 4.75 -26.65
C GLU A 135 4.45 6.21 -26.29
N GLU A 136 4.69 6.59 -25.03
CA GLU A 136 4.79 7.99 -24.63
C GLU A 136 6.16 8.27 -24.01
N ASN A 137 7.05 8.87 -24.81
CA ASN A 137 8.26 9.61 -24.41
C ASN A 137 9.34 8.80 -23.64
N ILE A 138 10.28 8.25 -24.41
CA ILE A 138 11.44 7.42 -24.01
C ILE A 138 12.40 8.11 -23.00
N ASP A 139 12.31 9.43 -22.81
CA ASP A 139 13.19 10.20 -21.90
C ASP A 139 12.76 10.17 -20.40
N SER A 140 11.78 9.33 -20.01
CA SER A 140 11.22 9.34 -18.65
C SER A 140 11.00 7.98 -17.97
N SER A 141 11.39 6.88 -18.60
CA SER A 141 11.17 5.50 -18.12
C SER A 141 11.74 5.22 -16.72
N HIS A 142 12.95 5.69 -16.42
CA HIS A 142 13.71 5.38 -15.20
C HIS A 142 13.09 5.86 -13.87
N ASN A 143 11.97 6.61 -13.90
CA ASN A 143 11.28 7.11 -12.71
C ASN A 143 9.81 6.66 -12.65
N ILE A 144 9.42 5.64 -13.42
CA ILE A 144 8.03 5.20 -13.57
C ILE A 144 7.90 3.72 -13.20
N VAL A 145 7.11 3.44 -12.16
CA VAL A 145 6.80 2.10 -11.67
C VAL A 145 5.38 1.74 -12.12
N LYS A 146 5.21 0.62 -12.82
CA LYS A 146 3.92 0.10 -13.30
C LYS A 146 3.55 -1.15 -12.49
N ILE A 147 2.38 -1.17 -11.86
CA ILE A 147 1.94 -2.30 -11.04
C ILE A 147 0.54 -2.75 -11.48
N GLU A 148 0.40 -4.01 -11.90
CA GLU A 148 -0.85 -4.77 -11.89
C GLU A 148 -1.24 -5.08 -10.43
N HIS A 149 -2.47 -4.77 -10.05
CA HIS A 149 -3.03 -5.05 -8.72
C HIS A 149 -4.57 -5.14 -8.80
N THR A 150 -5.18 -5.68 -7.75
CA THR A 150 -6.63 -5.61 -7.52
C THR A 150 -6.92 -4.43 -6.58
N MET A 151 -8.09 -3.77 -6.72
CA MET A 151 -8.48 -2.63 -5.86
C MET A 151 -9.31 -3.02 -4.63
N ALA A 152 -9.91 -4.20 -4.69
CA ALA A 152 -10.99 -4.63 -3.83
C ALA A 152 -10.95 -6.16 -3.77
N THR A 153 -10.71 -6.72 -2.59
CA THR A 153 -10.51 -8.17 -2.40
C THR A 153 -11.18 -8.64 -1.11
N PRO A 154 -11.50 -9.93 -0.96
CA PRO A 154 -11.69 -10.50 0.37
C PRO A 154 -10.36 -10.48 1.16
N LEU A 155 -10.41 -10.85 2.43
CA LEU A 155 -9.26 -10.75 3.35
C LEU A 155 -8.11 -11.69 2.95
N GLU A 156 -8.39 -12.88 2.45
CA GLU A 156 -7.39 -13.84 1.97
C GLU A 156 -6.57 -13.33 0.77
N ASP A 157 -7.08 -12.34 0.04
CA ASP A 157 -6.51 -11.85 -1.22
C ASP A 157 -5.88 -10.45 -1.10
N VAL A 158 -5.72 -9.90 0.11
CA VAL A 158 -5.21 -8.53 0.33
C VAL A 158 -3.79 -8.29 -0.19
N GLY A 159 -3.00 -9.35 -0.39
CA GLY A 159 -1.68 -9.28 -1.05
C GLY A 159 -1.76 -8.82 -2.51
N LYS A 160 -2.90 -8.99 -3.18
CA LYS A 160 -3.16 -8.48 -4.54
C LYS A 160 -3.33 -6.96 -4.58
N GLN A 161 -3.37 -6.27 -3.43
CA GLN A 161 -3.47 -4.82 -3.33
C GLN A 161 -2.11 -4.17 -2.98
N ILE A 162 -2.00 -2.85 -3.14
CA ILE A 162 -0.80 -2.09 -2.73
C ILE A 162 -1.16 -1.27 -1.49
N TRP A 163 -0.35 -1.32 -0.44
CA TRP A 163 -0.65 -0.71 0.86
C TRP A 163 0.28 0.46 1.22
N ARG A 164 -0.10 1.30 2.19
CA ARG A 164 0.59 2.56 2.51
C ARG A 164 1.99 2.36 3.10
N GLY A 165 2.20 1.30 3.88
CA GLY A 165 3.49 0.87 4.39
C GLY A 165 4.47 0.47 3.29
N ALA A 166 3.99 -0.07 2.16
CA ALA A 166 4.86 -0.37 1.02
C ALA A 166 5.48 0.92 0.43
N PHE A 167 4.73 2.02 0.40
CA PHE A 167 5.28 3.33 0.02
C PHE A 167 6.21 3.93 1.08
N LEU A 168 5.91 3.77 2.38
CA LEU A 168 6.79 4.23 3.45
C LEU A 168 8.16 3.53 3.40
N LEU A 169 8.15 2.21 3.19
CA LEU A 169 9.35 1.40 3.08
C LEU A 169 10.12 1.73 1.79
N ALA A 170 9.43 1.87 0.66
CA ALA A 170 10.05 2.30 -0.60
C ALA A 170 10.70 3.70 -0.50
N ASP A 171 10.06 4.65 0.19
CA ASP A 171 10.64 5.97 0.47
C ASP A 171 11.92 5.87 1.32
N TYR A 172 11.95 4.97 2.32
CA TYR A 172 13.14 4.74 3.15
C TYR A 172 14.28 4.09 2.35
N ILE A 173 13.96 3.12 1.49
CA ILE A 173 14.91 2.45 0.59
C ILE A 173 15.59 3.47 -0.34
N LEU A 174 14.79 4.34 -0.99
CA LEU A 174 15.29 5.40 -1.86
C LEU A 174 16.03 6.52 -1.10
N TRP A 175 15.75 6.71 0.19
CA TRP A 175 16.47 7.65 1.05
C TRP A 175 17.85 7.12 1.51
N GLN A 176 18.00 5.80 1.66
CA GLN A 176 19.21 5.15 2.20
C GLN A 176 19.84 4.13 1.24
N PRO A 177 20.13 4.50 -0.02
CA PRO A 177 20.61 3.53 -1.02
C PRO A 177 21.95 2.87 -0.62
N ASP A 178 22.80 3.57 0.14
CA ASP A 178 24.07 3.03 0.61
C ASP A 178 23.91 1.89 1.65
N LEU A 179 22.75 1.76 2.32
CA LEU A 179 22.47 0.66 3.25
C LEU A 179 22.07 -0.64 2.56
N PHE A 180 21.63 -0.57 1.30
CA PHE A 180 21.06 -1.69 0.55
C PHE A 180 21.88 -2.09 -0.68
N ARG A 181 22.88 -1.27 -1.05
CA ARG A 181 23.75 -1.54 -2.20
C ARG A 181 24.48 -2.86 -2.04
N ASP A 182 24.51 -3.65 -3.10
CA ASP A 182 25.14 -4.97 -3.19
C ASP A 182 24.59 -6.06 -2.23
N CYS A 183 23.54 -5.78 -1.45
CA CYS A 183 22.90 -6.75 -0.57
C CYS A 183 22.11 -7.83 -1.34
N THR A 184 22.02 -9.02 -0.73
CA THR A 184 20.92 -9.96 -0.96
C THR A 184 19.82 -9.68 0.06
N VAL A 185 18.59 -9.51 -0.43
CA VAL A 185 17.41 -9.11 0.34
C VAL A 185 16.31 -10.15 0.21
N LEU A 186 15.60 -10.42 1.31
CA LEU A 186 14.36 -11.21 1.31
C LEU A 186 13.18 -10.29 1.63
N GLU A 187 12.18 -10.20 0.74
CA GLU A 187 10.88 -9.60 1.06
C GLU A 187 9.89 -10.69 1.50
N LEU A 188 9.37 -10.55 2.72
CA LEU A 188 8.30 -11.38 3.27
C LEU A 188 6.96 -10.69 3.03
N GLY A 189 6.04 -11.34 2.32
CA GLY A 189 4.69 -10.81 2.09
C GLY A 189 4.72 -9.67 1.08
N ALA A 190 5.41 -9.91 -0.04
CA ALA A 190 5.68 -8.91 -1.07
C ALA A 190 4.41 -8.43 -1.80
N GLY A 191 3.33 -9.21 -1.76
CA GLY A 191 2.08 -8.98 -2.46
C GLY A 191 2.32 -8.75 -3.95
N THR A 192 1.95 -7.56 -4.41
CA THR A 192 2.20 -7.10 -5.79
C THR A 192 3.68 -7.02 -6.20
N GLY A 193 4.64 -7.15 -5.27
CA GLY A 193 6.08 -7.04 -5.52
C GLY A 193 6.60 -5.60 -5.60
N PHE A 194 5.79 -4.60 -5.24
CA PHE A 194 6.15 -3.19 -5.35
C PHE A 194 7.46 -2.86 -4.63
N THR A 195 7.63 -3.28 -3.37
CA THR A 195 8.87 -2.99 -2.63
C THR A 195 10.07 -3.73 -3.20
N SER A 196 9.93 -5.00 -3.58
CA SER A 196 10.98 -5.78 -4.26
C SER A 196 11.50 -5.07 -5.52
N ILE A 197 10.62 -4.48 -6.32
CA ILE A 197 11.00 -3.72 -7.53
C ILE A 197 11.83 -2.49 -7.17
N ILE A 198 11.43 -1.73 -6.15
CA ILE A 198 12.20 -0.55 -5.67
C ILE A 198 13.53 -0.97 -5.05
N MET A 199 13.55 -2.06 -4.27
CA MET A 199 14.75 -2.60 -3.66
C MET A 199 15.77 -3.04 -4.72
N ALA A 200 15.32 -3.70 -5.79
CA ALA A 200 16.17 -4.15 -6.90
C ALA A 200 16.68 -3.00 -7.81
N MET A 201 16.32 -1.74 -7.56
CA MET A 201 17.01 -0.58 -8.15
C MET A 201 18.37 -0.32 -7.47
N ILE A 202 18.65 -0.97 -6.34
CA ILE A 202 19.78 -0.67 -5.45
C ILE A 202 20.50 -1.96 -4.99
N ALA A 203 19.74 -2.97 -4.57
CA ALA A 203 20.24 -4.26 -4.12
C ALA A 203 20.63 -5.18 -5.30
N LYS A 204 21.55 -6.11 -5.04
CA LYS A 204 22.04 -7.07 -6.03
C LYS A 204 21.03 -8.16 -6.31
N THR A 205 20.47 -8.75 -5.26
CA THR A 205 19.49 -9.85 -5.34
C THR A 205 18.33 -9.55 -4.39
N VAL A 206 17.09 -9.77 -4.87
CA VAL A 206 15.87 -9.68 -4.06
C VAL A 206 15.04 -10.95 -4.27
N TYR A 207 14.67 -11.61 -3.18
CA TYR A 207 13.66 -12.66 -3.17
C TYR A 207 12.30 -12.04 -2.87
N CYS A 208 11.44 -11.88 -3.89
CA CYS A 208 10.01 -11.53 -3.72
C CYS A 208 9.29 -12.77 -3.23
N THR A 209 8.77 -12.78 -1.99
CA THR A 209 8.09 -13.96 -1.46
C THR A 209 6.69 -13.68 -0.92
N ASP A 210 5.77 -14.58 -1.24
CA ASP A 210 4.37 -14.57 -0.81
C ASP A 210 3.75 -15.97 -0.96
N VAL A 211 2.43 -16.09 -0.81
CA VAL A 211 1.64 -17.32 -1.02
C VAL A 211 0.57 -17.12 -2.09
N GLY A 212 0.15 -18.22 -2.73
CA GLY A 212 -0.86 -18.20 -3.80
C GLY A 212 -0.24 -18.02 -5.18
N GLU A 213 -0.44 -18.99 -6.07
CA GLU A 213 0.16 -19.00 -7.40
C GLU A 213 -0.26 -17.81 -8.27
N ASP A 214 -1.52 -17.35 -8.15
CA ASP A 214 -2.02 -16.21 -8.93
C ASP A 214 -1.44 -14.86 -8.47
N LEU A 215 -1.11 -14.73 -7.18
CA LEU A 215 -0.39 -13.59 -6.61
C LEU A 215 1.10 -13.64 -6.97
N LEU A 216 1.74 -14.80 -6.95
CA LEU A 216 3.14 -14.97 -7.35
C LEU A 216 3.33 -14.68 -8.85
N GLU A 217 2.41 -15.12 -9.72
CA GLU A 217 2.38 -14.72 -11.12
C GLU A 217 2.14 -13.21 -11.28
N MET A 218 1.35 -12.58 -10.41
CA MET A 218 1.22 -11.12 -10.37
C MET A 218 2.54 -10.42 -9.97
N CYS A 219 3.26 -10.87 -8.93
CA CYS A 219 4.60 -10.31 -8.60
C CYS A 219 5.55 -10.49 -9.81
N LYS A 220 5.59 -11.66 -10.44
CA LYS A 220 6.47 -11.95 -11.59
C LYS A 220 6.15 -11.08 -12.82
N ARG A 221 4.87 -10.85 -13.11
CA ARG A 221 4.43 -9.89 -14.15
C ARG A 221 4.87 -8.46 -13.80
N ASN A 222 4.67 -8.03 -12.56
CA ASN A 222 5.09 -6.71 -12.10
C ASN A 222 6.61 -6.52 -12.15
N VAL A 223 7.41 -7.49 -11.72
CA VAL A 223 8.87 -7.50 -11.91
C VAL A 223 9.22 -7.34 -13.39
N SER A 224 8.55 -8.08 -14.27
CA SER A 224 8.80 -8.04 -15.71
C SER A 224 8.44 -6.69 -16.34
N LEU A 225 7.36 -6.04 -15.90
CA LEU A 225 6.94 -4.71 -16.33
C LEU A 225 7.90 -3.58 -15.94
N ASN A 226 8.80 -3.82 -14.97
CA ASN A 226 9.70 -2.81 -14.40
C ASN A 226 11.19 -3.13 -14.57
N LYS A 227 11.57 -4.09 -15.42
CA LYS A 227 12.98 -4.45 -15.69
C LYS A 227 13.87 -3.25 -16.00
N CYS A 228 13.37 -2.27 -16.75
CA CYS A 228 14.09 -1.03 -17.07
C CYS A 228 14.51 -0.18 -15.85
N LEU A 229 13.94 -0.42 -14.66
CA LEU A 229 14.35 0.20 -13.40
C LEU A 229 15.50 -0.55 -12.71
N THR A 230 15.58 -1.87 -12.87
CA THR A 230 16.53 -2.74 -12.15
C THR A 230 17.75 -3.12 -12.99
N GLU A 231 17.58 -3.25 -14.31
CA GLU A 231 18.65 -3.53 -15.29
C GLU A 231 19.86 -2.56 -15.19
N PRO A 232 19.70 -1.23 -15.02
CA PRO A 232 20.84 -0.31 -14.91
C PRO A 232 21.72 -0.55 -13.68
N ALA A 233 21.14 -1.09 -12.59
CA ALA A 233 21.85 -1.47 -11.37
C ALA A 233 22.31 -2.95 -11.37
N GLY A 234 21.86 -3.75 -12.35
CA GLY A 234 22.07 -5.20 -12.38
C GLY A 234 21.26 -5.97 -11.34
N GLY A 235 20.26 -5.34 -10.70
CA GLY A 235 19.47 -5.95 -9.62
C GLY A 235 18.54 -7.04 -10.13
N LYS A 236 18.65 -8.24 -9.55
CA LYS A 236 17.81 -9.40 -9.88
C LYS A 236 16.69 -9.58 -8.84
N VAL A 237 15.43 -9.60 -9.29
CA VAL A 237 14.32 -10.10 -8.48
C VAL A 237 14.01 -11.55 -8.86
N THR A 238 13.95 -12.44 -7.87
CA THR A 238 13.46 -13.83 -8.02
C THR A 238 12.16 -13.95 -7.23
N VAL A 239 11.08 -14.42 -7.86
CA VAL A 239 9.81 -14.67 -7.19
C VAL A 239 9.75 -16.11 -6.70
N LYS A 240 9.44 -16.32 -5.41
CA LYS A 240 9.37 -17.64 -4.78
C LYS A 240 8.21 -17.72 -3.80
N GLN A 241 7.65 -18.91 -3.61
CA GLN A 241 6.59 -19.12 -2.63
C GLN A 241 7.18 -19.26 -1.22
N LEU A 242 6.70 -18.50 -0.23
CA LEU A 242 7.10 -18.67 1.17
C LEU A 242 5.89 -18.59 2.10
N ASP A 243 5.42 -19.76 2.52
CA ASP A 243 4.30 -19.91 3.44
C ASP A 243 4.82 -19.94 4.89
N TRP A 244 4.50 -18.91 5.67
CA TRP A 244 4.97 -18.78 7.06
C TRP A 244 4.33 -19.81 8.00
N LEU A 245 3.21 -20.42 7.61
CA LEU A 245 2.53 -21.46 8.38
C LEU A 245 3.18 -22.84 8.18
N LYS A 246 4.17 -22.96 7.28
CA LYS A 246 4.93 -24.19 7.02
C LYS A 246 6.34 -24.11 7.58
N GLU A 247 6.82 -25.22 8.16
CA GLU A 247 8.15 -25.32 8.78
C GLU A 247 9.30 -25.43 7.76
N GLU A 248 8.99 -25.84 6.53
CA GLU A 248 9.94 -26.05 5.42
C GLU A 248 9.61 -25.15 4.22
N PHE A 249 10.58 -24.96 3.33
CA PHE A 249 10.34 -24.28 2.05
C PHE A 249 9.51 -25.17 1.12
N SER A 250 8.79 -24.59 0.16
CA SER A 250 7.99 -25.36 -0.78
C SER A 250 8.87 -26.01 -1.87
N GLU A 251 9.08 -27.32 -1.76
CA GLU A 251 9.82 -28.16 -2.71
C GLU A 251 8.89 -28.87 -3.73
N ASP A 252 7.92 -28.15 -4.28
CA ASP A 252 7.05 -28.68 -5.34
C ASP A 252 7.73 -28.54 -6.71
N SER A 253 8.18 -29.64 -7.30
CA SER A 253 8.90 -29.65 -8.58
C SER A 253 8.08 -29.13 -9.76
N GLU A 254 6.73 -29.16 -9.67
CA GLU A 254 5.84 -28.69 -10.73
C GLU A 254 5.55 -27.18 -10.61
N SER A 255 5.74 -26.59 -9.42
CA SER A 255 5.55 -25.16 -9.21
C SER A 255 6.76 -24.34 -9.70
N PRO A 256 6.58 -23.35 -10.59
CA PRO A 256 7.68 -22.47 -11.02
C PRO A 256 8.18 -21.53 -9.91
N TYR A 257 7.53 -21.53 -8.74
CA TYR A 257 7.84 -20.71 -7.57
C TYR A 257 8.45 -21.51 -6.40
N SER A 258 8.69 -22.81 -6.56
CA SER A 258 9.34 -23.64 -5.56
C SER A 258 10.80 -23.26 -5.33
N TRP A 259 11.34 -23.65 -4.19
CA TRP A 259 12.75 -23.44 -3.84
C TRP A 259 13.57 -24.66 -4.24
N THR A 260 14.76 -24.43 -4.82
CA THR A 260 15.76 -25.50 -4.96
C THR A 260 16.73 -25.49 -3.78
N GLU A 261 17.50 -26.56 -3.59
CA GLU A 261 18.57 -26.61 -2.58
C GLU A 261 19.56 -25.45 -2.76
N GLU A 262 19.87 -25.05 -4.00
CA GLU A 262 20.75 -23.91 -4.30
C GLU A 262 20.12 -22.56 -3.94
N ASP A 263 18.82 -22.37 -4.17
CA ASP A 263 18.13 -21.13 -3.76
C ASP A 263 18.11 -20.98 -2.24
N ILE A 264 17.90 -22.08 -1.50
CA ILE A 264 17.89 -22.10 -0.03
C ILE A 264 19.31 -21.85 0.51
N ALA A 265 20.32 -22.45 -0.11
CA ALA A 265 21.71 -22.22 0.24
C ALA A 265 22.14 -20.76 -0.01
N ASP A 266 21.81 -20.17 -1.16
CA ASP A 266 22.11 -18.76 -1.46
C ASP A 266 21.41 -17.81 -0.48
N LEU A 267 20.15 -18.10 -0.15
CA LEU A 267 19.37 -17.33 0.84
C LEU A 267 20.08 -17.30 2.19
N TYR A 268 20.47 -18.45 2.75
CA TYR A 268 21.15 -18.50 4.05
C TYR A 268 22.59 -17.98 4.01
N ASP A 269 23.30 -18.15 2.89
CA ASP A 269 24.71 -17.74 2.77
C ASP A 269 24.88 -16.23 2.51
N HIS A 270 23.90 -15.57 1.87
CA HIS A 270 24.06 -14.18 1.41
C HIS A 270 23.03 -13.17 1.94
N THR A 271 21.86 -13.60 2.45
CA THR A 271 20.86 -12.65 2.95
C THR A 271 21.38 -11.85 4.14
N THR A 272 21.35 -10.52 4.00
CA THR A 272 21.78 -9.56 5.03
C THR A 272 20.67 -8.58 5.40
N VAL A 273 19.63 -8.48 4.58
CA VAL A 273 18.46 -7.63 4.80
C VAL A 273 17.19 -8.44 4.60
N ILE A 274 16.24 -8.29 5.52
CA ILE A 274 14.88 -8.81 5.37
C ILE A 274 13.94 -7.60 5.39
N ILE A 275 12.91 -7.57 4.55
CA ILE A 275 11.93 -6.49 4.49
C ILE A 275 10.49 -7.04 4.50
N ALA A 276 9.55 -6.28 5.05
CA ALA A 276 8.11 -6.57 4.95
C ALA A 276 7.28 -5.28 5.08
N ALA A 277 6.12 -5.21 4.41
CA ALA A 277 5.24 -4.04 4.45
C ALA A 277 3.76 -4.43 4.61
N ASP A 278 3.12 -3.87 5.65
CA ASP A 278 1.70 -4.05 5.98
C ASP A 278 1.21 -5.51 6.15
N VAL A 279 2.15 -6.40 6.50
CA VAL A 279 1.94 -7.82 6.82
C VAL A 279 1.30 -8.06 8.19
N ILE A 280 0.99 -7.01 8.95
CA ILE A 280 0.37 -7.09 10.28
C ILE A 280 -1.13 -6.82 10.17
N TYR A 281 -1.93 -7.88 10.10
CA TYR A 281 -3.38 -7.80 10.02
C TYR A 281 -4.13 -8.94 10.73
N ASP A 282 -3.44 -10.05 11.02
CA ASP A 282 -3.98 -11.22 11.70
C ASP A 282 -2.97 -11.74 12.75
N ASP A 283 -3.46 -12.25 13.88
CA ASP A 283 -2.62 -12.65 15.02
C ASP A 283 -1.84 -13.95 14.73
N ASP A 284 -2.44 -14.95 14.09
CA ASP A 284 -1.80 -16.24 13.75
C ASP A 284 -0.73 -16.03 12.66
N ILE A 285 -1.04 -15.20 11.65
CA ILE A 285 -0.09 -14.79 10.61
C ILE A 285 1.08 -13.98 11.21
N THR A 286 0.81 -13.11 12.21
CA THR A 286 1.86 -12.37 12.92
C THR A 286 2.78 -13.32 13.70
N ASP A 287 2.24 -14.34 14.38
CA ASP A 287 3.04 -15.35 15.07
C ASP A 287 3.86 -16.20 14.07
N ALA A 288 3.30 -16.52 12.90
CA ALA A 288 3.99 -17.21 11.81
C ALA A 288 5.14 -16.37 11.22
N LEU A 289 4.94 -15.06 11.07
CA LEU A 289 5.98 -14.11 10.65
C LEU A 289 7.16 -14.12 11.61
N PHE A 290 6.95 -14.00 12.92
CA PHE A 290 8.05 -14.00 13.90
C PHE A 290 8.76 -15.36 13.99
N LYS A 291 8.05 -16.49 13.84
CA LYS A 291 8.68 -17.81 13.70
C LYS A 291 9.56 -17.89 12.44
N THR A 292 9.08 -17.35 11.32
CA THR A 292 9.83 -17.29 10.05
C THR A 292 11.07 -16.40 10.16
N LEU A 293 10.93 -15.20 10.76
CA LEU A 293 12.06 -14.30 11.03
C LEU A 293 13.10 -14.96 11.94
N TYR A 294 12.69 -15.67 12.99
CA TYR A 294 13.59 -16.44 13.85
C TYR A 294 14.31 -17.53 13.05
N ARG A 295 13.57 -18.38 12.32
CA ARG A 295 14.11 -19.48 11.50
C ARG A 295 15.19 -18.96 10.55
N ILE A 296 14.88 -17.92 9.80
CA ILE A 296 15.78 -17.39 8.77
C ILE A 296 16.99 -16.71 9.41
N ALA A 297 16.81 -15.80 10.38
CA ALA A 297 17.91 -15.09 11.02
C ALA A 297 18.84 -16.01 11.85
N HIS A 298 18.34 -17.15 12.35
CA HIS A 298 19.15 -18.15 13.04
C HIS A 298 19.95 -19.04 12.08
N SER A 299 19.38 -19.38 10.92
CA SER A 299 20.02 -20.21 9.90
C SER A 299 20.94 -19.42 8.94
N SER A 300 20.77 -18.09 8.84
CA SER A 300 21.64 -17.22 8.05
C SER A 300 23.08 -17.17 8.60
N ARG A 301 24.07 -17.24 7.70
CA ARG A 301 25.50 -17.12 8.06
C ARG A 301 25.92 -15.70 8.42
N ASN A 302 25.16 -14.70 7.99
CA ASN A 302 25.43 -13.28 8.24
C ASN A 302 24.42 -12.69 9.23
N PRO A 303 24.78 -11.65 10.00
CA PRO A 303 23.82 -10.83 10.73
C PRO A 303 22.77 -10.23 9.78
N CYS A 304 21.49 -10.35 10.13
CA CYS A 304 20.39 -9.81 9.34
C CYS A 304 19.86 -8.50 9.93
N THR A 305 19.56 -7.54 9.07
CA THR A 305 18.77 -6.35 9.44
C THR A 305 17.38 -6.45 8.83
N ILE A 306 16.36 -6.53 9.68
CA ILE A 306 14.96 -6.64 9.30
C ILE A 306 14.33 -5.24 9.32
N TYR A 307 13.62 -4.86 8.26
CA TYR A 307 12.82 -3.65 8.18
C TYR A 307 11.34 -3.99 8.03
N LEU A 308 10.51 -3.62 9.02
CA LEU A 308 9.07 -3.85 9.01
C LEU A 308 8.33 -2.52 8.93
N SER A 309 7.59 -2.28 7.85
CA SER A 309 6.67 -1.14 7.76
C SER A 309 5.25 -1.60 8.08
N THR A 310 4.51 -0.82 8.88
CA THR A 310 3.13 -1.15 9.24
C THR A 310 2.27 0.10 9.43
N GLU A 311 1.03 0.04 8.96
CA GLU A 311 -0.05 0.97 9.28
C GLU A 311 -0.87 0.46 10.48
N LYS A 312 -1.04 1.27 11.54
CA LYS A 312 -1.96 0.96 12.65
C LYS A 312 -3.40 1.06 12.18
N ARG A 313 -4.09 -0.08 12.09
CA ARG A 313 -5.51 -0.15 11.75
C ARG A 313 -6.37 -0.17 13.01
N PHE A 314 -7.14 0.89 13.23
CA PHE A 314 -8.03 1.04 14.37
C PHE A 314 -9.43 0.54 14.01
N ASN A 315 -9.91 -0.49 14.70
CA ASN A 315 -11.19 -1.12 14.47
C ASN A 315 -12.02 -1.06 15.76
N PHE A 316 -13.33 -0.81 15.66
CA PHE A 316 -14.22 -1.01 16.79
C PHE A 316 -14.40 -2.51 17.02
N THR A 317 -14.04 -3.02 18.20
CA THR A 317 -14.13 -4.46 18.50
C THR A 317 -15.21 -4.75 19.52
N ILE A 318 -16.16 -5.62 19.15
CA ILE A 318 -17.29 -6.05 20.02
C ILE A 318 -16.79 -6.62 21.35
N ARG A 319 -15.61 -7.27 21.35
CA ARG A 319 -14.96 -7.81 22.55
C ARG A 319 -14.65 -6.75 23.61
N HIS A 320 -14.24 -5.55 23.18
CA HIS A 320 -13.83 -4.46 24.05
C HIS A 320 -14.88 -3.35 24.14
N MET A 321 -15.86 -3.34 23.22
CA MET A 321 -16.86 -2.27 23.03
C MET A 321 -16.21 -0.90 22.83
N ASP A 322 -15.04 -0.88 22.21
CA ASP A 322 -14.18 0.30 22.04
C ASP A 322 -13.35 0.18 20.75
N ILE A 323 -12.72 1.28 20.34
CA ILE A 323 -11.78 1.34 19.21
C ILE A 323 -10.43 0.77 19.67
N THR A 324 -10.05 -0.40 19.14
CA THR A 324 -8.79 -1.08 19.44
C THR A 324 -7.92 -1.23 18.20
N CYS A 325 -6.63 -1.52 18.40
CA CYS A 325 -5.65 -1.76 17.34
C CYS A 325 -5.00 -3.14 17.57
N ASP A 326 -5.83 -4.18 17.65
CA ASP A 326 -5.43 -5.45 18.29
C ASP A 326 -4.33 -6.21 17.55
N ALA A 327 -4.35 -6.25 16.21
CA ALA A 327 -3.27 -6.84 15.43
C ALA A 327 -1.92 -6.13 15.66
N TYR A 328 -1.92 -4.80 15.76
CA TYR A 328 -0.71 -4.03 16.10
C TYR A 328 -0.27 -4.26 17.56
N ASN A 329 -1.23 -4.34 18.50
CA ASN A 329 -0.95 -4.69 19.90
C ASN A 329 -0.38 -6.12 20.02
N HIS A 330 -0.80 -7.05 19.16
CA HIS A 330 -0.22 -8.37 19.05
C HIS A 330 1.21 -8.32 18.49
N PHE A 331 1.42 -7.66 17.34
CA PHE A 331 2.74 -7.39 16.78
C PHE A 331 3.71 -6.80 17.80
N ARG A 332 3.31 -5.80 18.59
CA ARG A 332 4.17 -5.19 19.61
C ARG A 332 4.57 -6.19 20.71
N ARG A 333 3.66 -7.05 21.15
CA ARG A 333 3.96 -8.14 22.10
C ARG A 333 4.91 -9.17 21.50
N CYS A 334 4.75 -9.53 20.22
CA CYS A 334 5.62 -10.50 19.56
C CYS A 334 7.01 -9.91 19.25
N LEU A 335 7.10 -8.61 18.93
CA LEU A 335 8.36 -7.88 18.79
C LEU A 335 9.10 -7.77 20.14
N GLU A 336 8.41 -7.49 21.23
CA GLU A 336 9.00 -7.47 22.58
C GLU A 336 9.50 -8.86 23.01
N LYS A 337 8.75 -9.94 22.71
CA LYS A 337 9.24 -11.31 22.89
C LYS A 337 10.48 -11.59 22.04
N PHE A 338 10.49 -11.14 20.78
CA PHE A 338 11.58 -11.37 19.82
C PHE A 338 12.87 -10.64 20.19
N GLU A 339 12.76 -9.44 20.75
CA GLU A 339 13.89 -8.68 21.32
C GLU A 339 14.44 -9.35 22.59
N ASN A 340 13.56 -9.88 23.45
CA ASN A 340 13.93 -10.52 24.71
C ASN A 340 14.16 -12.06 24.60
N ILE A 341 14.48 -12.58 23.41
CA ILE A 341 14.82 -14.00 23.24
C ILE A 341 16.06 -14.35 24.09
N SER A 342 15.90 -15.36 24.95
CA SER A 342 16.90 -15.79 25.92
C SER A 342 17.31 -17.26 25.74
N ASP A 343 17.38 -17.72 24.49
CA ASP A 343 17.77 -19.10 24.13
C ASP A 343 19.29 -19.28 23.90
N GLY A 344 20.04 -18.18 23.87
CA GLY A 344 21.48 -18.15 23.61
C GLY A 344 21.87 -18.34 22.15
N LYS A 345 20.90 -18.36 21.22
CA LYS A 345 21.12 -18.60 19.78
C LYS A 345 21.04 -17.33 18.94
N LEU A 346 20.11 -16.43 19.27
CA LEU A 346 19.87 -15.21 18.51
C LEU A 346 19.85 -14.00 19.45
N LYS A 347 20.55 -12.93 19.07
CA LYS A 347 20.46 -11.63 19.74
C LYS A 347 19.77 -10.63 18.84
N CYS A 348 18.64 -10.10 19.32
CA CYS A 348 17.85 -9.11 18.62
C CYS A 348 17.87 -7.77 19.35
N THR A 349 17.74 -6.68 18.60
CA THR A 349 17.45 -5.34 19.13
C THR A 349 16.50 -4.62 18.17
N ALA A 350 15.44 -4.01 18.68
CA ALA A 350 14.41 -3.34 17.88
C ALA A 350 14.43 -1.82 18.07
N THR A 351 14.30 -1.07 16.98
CA THR A 351 14.31 0.40 16.98
C THR A 351 13.27 0.95 16.01
N GLU A 352 12.49 1.94 16.45
CA GLU A 352 11.57 2.67 15.57
C GLU A 352 12.35 3.70 14.76
N ILE A 353 12.17 3.70 13.44
CA ILE A 353 12.67 4.73 12.53
C ILE A 353 11.56 5.74 12.31
N LYS A 354 11.72 6.93 12.90
CA LYS A 354 10.79 8.03 12.72
C LYS A 354 10.70 8.42 11.23
N PRO A 355 9.50 8.58 10.65
CA PRO A 355 9.32 8.77 9.22
C PRO A 355 9.56 10.23 8.77
N THR A 356 10.72 10.77 9.13
CA THR A 356 11.18 12.15 8.84
C THR A 356 11.98 12.28 7.55
N PHE A 357 12.21 11.17 6.85
CA PHE A 357 12.86 11.12 5.54
C PHE A 357 11.92 11.62 4.41
N PRO A 358 12.45 12.00 3.22
CA PRO A 358 11.61 12.53 2.13
C PRO A 358 10.52 11.56 1.65
N GLN A 359 9.48 12.09 1.00
CA GLN A 359 8.54 11.30 0.20
C GLN A 359 8.97 11.29 -1.27
N PHE A 360 9.21 10.09 -1.81
CA PHE A 360 9.49 9.84 -3.22
C PHE A 360 8.23 9.41 -3.98
N PHE A 361 7.17 8.98 -3.28
CA PHE A 361 5.87 8.68 -3.88
C PHE A 361 4.76 9.63 -3.40
N ASN A 362 3.78 9.87 -4.27
CA ASN A 362 2.58 10.66 -3.94
C ASN A 362 1.51 9.76 -3.29
N TYR A 363 1.58 9.64 -1.97
CA TYR A 363 0.60 9.02 -1.09
C TYR A 363 0.47 9.85 0.19
N GLU A 364 -0.58 9.59 0.98
CA GLU A 364 -0.76 10.23 2.28
C GLU A 364 0.06 9.49 3.35
N ARG A 365 1.08 10.15 3.89
CA ARG A 365 1.88 9.62 5.00
C ARG A 365 1.24 10.03 6.34
N ILE A 366 0.29 9.23 6.81
CA ILE A 366 -0.38 9.44 8.10
C ILE A 366 0.51 9.13 9.31
N GLU A 367 0.16 9.64 10.48
CA GLU A 367 0.87 9.41 11.76
C GLU A 367 0.80 7.96 12.27
N HIS A 368 -0.09 7.15 11.71
CA HIS A 368 -0.26 5.74 12.06
C HIS A 368 0.69 4.79 11.29
N LEU A 369 1.48 5.33 10.37
CA LEU A 369 2.52 4.59 9.64
C LEU A 369 3.82 4.57 10.44
N GLU A 370 4.30 3.37 10.76
CA GLU A 370 5.55 3.14 11.45
C GLU A 370 6.52 2.31 10.59
N LEU A 371 7.82 2.56 10.80
CA LEU A 371 8.90 1.76 10.25
C LEU A 371 9.79 1.28 11.40
N TRP A 372 9.95 -0.04 11.53
CA TRP A 372 10.79 -0.67 12.53
C TRP A 372 12.04 -1.25 11.88
N LYS A 373 13.20 -1.03 12.51
CA LYS A 373 14.45 -1.70 12.21
C LYS A 373 14.81 -2.64 13.36
N ILE A 374 15.00 -3.91 13.04
CA ILE A 374 15.43 -4.94 13.97
C ILE A 374 16.78 -5.47 13.47
N THR A 375 17.81 -5.47 14.32
CA THR A 375 19.08 -6.13 14.01
C THR A 375 19.10 -7.47 14.74
N ALA A 376 19.24 -8.55 13.98
CA ALA A 376 19.29 -9.94 14.47
C ALA A 376 20.67 -10.53 14.17
N VAL A 377 21.35 -11.01 15.21
CA VAL A 377 22.71 -11.56 15.14
C VAL A 377 22.69 -12.98 15.70
N SER A 378 23.01 -13.97 14.87
CA SER A 378 23.21 -15.34 15.36
C SER A 378 24.45 -15.40 16.25
N LEU A 379 24.38 -16.16 17.34
CA LEU A 379 25.41 -16.31 18.37
C LEU A 379 26.18 -17.64 18.26
N THR A 380 25.90 -18.43 17.22
CA THR A 380 26.46 -19.76 16.95
C THR A 380 27.78 -19.73 16.19
#